data_AF-A0A7J7IZJ9-F1
#
_entry.id   AF-A0A7J7IZJ9-F1
#
_cell.length_a   1.000
_cell.length_b   1.000
_cell.length_c   1.000
_cell.angle_alpha   90.00
_cell.angle_beta   90.00
_cell.angle_gamma   90.00
#
_symmetry.space_group_name_H-M   'P 1'
#
loop_
_entity.id
_entity.type
_entity.pdbx_description
1 polymer ?
#
loop_
_entity_poly.entity_id
_entity_poly.type
_entity_poly.pdbx_seq_one_letter_code
_entity_poly.pdbx_strand_id
1 'polypeptide(L)'
;MEWTAFCCWIIANILFFMNPRLGAYMTMIMGGFMLVGNILWASIRNFNDLVIPFDNHEVGPVELEPHYGWCFWLNMVAGLISVLLGFAIFILDMVIPDTLATFFGVDVLKDYEEFYPVIHCVTHFITHCF
;
A
#
# COMPACT_ATOMS: atom_id res chain seq x y z
N MET A 1 -12.30 4.00 3.05
CA MET A 1 -11.01 4.65 3.40
C MET A 1 -10.24 4.97 2.12
N GLU A 2 -10.90 5.55 1.11
CA GLU A 2 -10.34 5.56 -0.26
C GLU A 2 -9.36 6.72 -0.48
N TRP A 3 -9.65 7.89 0.10
CA TRP A 3 -8.78 9.07 0.01
C TRP A 3 -7.40 8.84 0.62
N THR A 4 -7.36 8.17 1.77
CA THR A 4 -6.11 7.84 2.45
C THR A 4 -5.30 6.79 1.67
N ALA A 5 -5.99 5.84 1.02
CA ALA A 5 -5.36 4.86 0.16
C ALA A 5 -4.73 5.52 -1.07
N PHE A 6 -5.42 6.48 -1.71
CA PHE A 6 -4.87 7.21 -2.84
C PHE A 6 -3.62 8.02 -2.46
N CYS A 7 -3.65 8.71 -1.32
CA CYS A 7 -2.47 9.42 -0.80
C CYS A 7 -1.33 8.44 -0.48
N CYS A 8 -1.63 7.30 0.15
CA CYS A 8 -0.62 6.28 0.46
C CYS A 8 -0.01 5.66 -0.81
N TRP A 9 -0.79 5.54 -1.88
CA TRP A 9 -0.28 5.06 -3.17
C TRP A 9 0.71 6.03 -3.79
N ILE A 10 0.41 7.34 -3.81
CA ILE A 10 1.35 8.36 -4.30
C ILE A 10 2.63 8.34 -3.47
N ILE A 11 2.52 8.27 -2.14
CA ILE A 11 3.66 8.19 -1.23
C ILE A 11 4.48 6.91 -1.49
N ALA A 12 3.83 5.76 -1.71
CA ALA A 12 4.51 4.51 -2.04
C ALA A 12 5.30 4.60 -3.35
N ASN A 13 4.72 5.22 -4.39
CA ASN A 13 5.41 5.47 -5.66
C ASN A 13 6.64 6.36 -5.48
N ILE A 14 6.55 7.40 -4.65
CA ILE A 14 7.70 8.26 -4.33
C ILE A 14 8.76 7.48 -3.53
N LEU A 15 8.34 6.68 -2.54
CA LEU A 15 9.24 5.87 -1.73
C LEU A 15 10.00 4.84 -2.54
N PHE A 16 9.42 4.29 -3.62
CA PHE A 16 10.14 3.37 -4.50
C PHE A 16 11.38 3.98 -5.14
N PHE A 17 11.41 5.30 -5.37
CA PHE A 17 12.57 6.01 -5.90
C PHE A 17 13.66 6.32 -4.86
N MET A 18 13.40 6.14 -3.57
CA MET A 18 14.34 6.51 -2.50
C MET A 18 14.74 5.31 -1.64
N ASN A 19 13.79 4.43 -1.33
CA ASN A 19 14.02 3.22 -0.56
C ASN A 19 12.96 2.15 -0.90
N PRO A 20 13.28 1.20 -1.79
CA PRO A 20 12.29 0.23 -2.29
C PRO A 20 11.73 -0.66 -1.16
N ARG A 21 12.54 -0.93 -0.13
CA ARG A 21 12.15 -1.73 1.03
C ARG A 21 11.06 -1.07 1.88
N LEU A 22 11.14 0.25 2.11
CA LEU A 22 10.08 0.99 2.82
C LEU A 22 8.83 1.14 1.95
N GLY A 23 8.99 1.31 0.63
CA GLY A 23 7.86 1.37 -0.32
C GLY A 23 7.02 0.09 -0.32
N ALA A 24 7.67 -1.08 -0.26
CA ALA A 24 7.00 -2.38 -0.20
C ALA A 24 6.13 -2.52 1.08
N TYR A 25 6.67 -2.18 2.25
CA TYR A 25 5.92 -2.24 3.51
C TYR A 25 4.72 -1.30 3.52
N MET A 26 4.89 -0.07 3.04
CA MET A 26 3.80 0.91 2.99
C MET A 26 2.71 0.48 2.01
N THR A 27 3.07 -0.15 0.88
CA THR A 27 2.12 -0.67 -0.10
C THR A 27 1.30 -1.85 0.46
N MET A 28 1.93 -2.76 1.20
CA MET A 28 1.21 -3.86 1.86
C MET A 28 0.25 -3.36 2.94
N ILE A 29 0.68 -2.40 3.76
CA ILE A 29 -0.17 -1.79 4.80
C ILE A 29 -1.36 -1.07 4.16
N MET A 30 -1.13 -0.29 3.10
CA MET A 30 -2.17 0.37 2.33
C MET A 30 -3.23 -0.61 1.81
N GLY A 31 -2.80 -1.70 1.15
CA GLY A 31 -3.72 -2.72 0.64
C GLY A 31 -4.52 -3.40 1.75
N GLY A 32 -3.88 -3.67 2.89
CA GLY A 32 -4.55 -4.20 4.09
C GLY A 32 -5.63 -3.25 4.62
N PHE A 33 -5.35 -1.95 4.72
CA PHE A 33 -6.34 -0.95 5.12
C PHE A 33 -7.51 -0.85 4.13
N MET A 34 -7.27 -0.99 2.81
CA MET A 34 -8.34 -1.02 1.81
C MET A 34 -9.24 -2.25 1.98
N LEU A 35 -8.67 -3.44 2.22
CA LEU A 35 -9.45 -4.67 2.45
C LEU A 35 -10.27 -4.57 3.73
N VAL A 36 -9.66 -4.13 4.84
CA VAL A 36 -10.35 -3.93 6.12
C VAL A 36 -11.47 -2.89 5.97
N GLY A 37 -11.22 -1.79 5.23
CA GLY A 37 -12.23 -0.78 4.93
C GLY A 37 -13.45 -1.35 4.19
N ASN A 38 -13.23 -2.22 3.19
CA ASN A 38 -14.32 -2.90 2.47
C ASN A 38 -15.08 -3.88 3.38
N ILE A 39 -14.37 -4.65 4.21
CA ILE A 39 -14.98 -5.60 5.15
C ILE A 39 -15.84 -4.85 6.19
N LEU A 40 -15.35 -3.72 6.71
CA LEU A 40 -16.10 -2.88 7.64
C LEU A 40 -17.35 -2.30 6.98
N TRP A 41 -17.24 -1.82 5.73
CA TRP A 41 -18.40 -1.34 4.99
C TRP A 41 -19.43 -2.44 4.74
N ALA A 42 -19.00 -3.64 4.34
CA ALA A 42 -19.86 -4.80 4.17
C ALA A 42 -20.53 -5.22 5.49
N SER A 43 -19.78 -5.19 6.60
CA SER A 43 -20.29 -5.56 7.94
C SER A 43 -21.33 -4.58 8.47
N ILE A 44 -21.13 -3.27 8.26
CA ILE A 44 -22.09 -2.23 8.67
C ILE A 44 -23.36 -2.31 7.82
N ARG A 45 -23.24 -2.58 6.51
CA ARG A 45 -24.38 -2.74 5.61
C ARG A 45 -25.20 -4.01 5.93
N ASN A 46 -24.53 -5.12 6.23
CA ASN A 46 -25.15 -6.42 6.49
C ASN A 46 -26.06 -6.44 7.73
N PHE A 47 -25.99 -5.45 8.62
CA PHE A 47 -26.86 -5.37 9.79
C PHE A 47 -28.20 -4.65 9.53
N ASN A 48 -28.33 -3.92 8.43
CA ASN A 48 -29.45 -3.02 8.22
C ASN A 48 -30.20 -3.38 6.93
N ASP A 49 -31.02 -4.43 7.00
CA ASP A 49 -32.11 -4.68 6.05
C ASP A 49 -33.17 -3.58 6.23
N LEU A 50 -32.87 -2.39 5.72
CA LEU A 50 -33.84 -1.32 5.58
C LEU A 50 -34.65 -1.62 4.32
N VAL A 51 -35.62 -2.51 4.48
CA VAL A 51 -36.76 -2.60 3.56
C VAL A 51 -37.52 -1.28 3.75
N ILE A 52 -37.31 -0.32 2.84
CA ILE A 52 -38.08 0.92 2.81
C ILE A 52 -39.30 0.64 1.93
N PRO A 53 -40.50 0.39 2.51
CA PRO A 53 -41.71 0.29 1.71
C PRO A 53 -42.03 1.69 1.17
N PHE A 54 -41.80 1.90 -0.12
CA PHE A 54 -42.35 3.05 -0.81
C PHE A 54 -43.82 2.76 -1.09
N ASP A 55 -44.71 3.33 -0.27
CA ASP A 55 -46.15 3.27 -0.49
C ASP A 55 -46.52 4.28 -1.59
N ASN A 56 -46.28 3.88 -2.84
CA ASN A 56 -46.63 4.65 -4.01
C ASN A 56 -48.07 4.26 -4.37
N HIS A 57 -49.02 5.15 -4.11
CA HIS A 57 -50.46 4.93 -4.20
C HIS A 57 -51.01 4.57 -5.62
N GLU A 58 -50.14 4.38 -6.62
CA GLU A 58 -50.50 4.10 -8.03
C GLU A 58 -49.80 2.87 -8.65
N VAL A 59 -48.73 2.35 -8.04
CA VAL A 59 -48.00 1.15 -8.52
C VAL A 59 -47.53 0.40 -7.27
N GLY A 60 -47.98 -0.84 -7.07
CA GLY A 60 -47.79 -1.64 -5.85
C GLY A 60 -46.35 -1.74 -5.31
N PRO A 61 -46.15 -2.39 -4.14
CA PRO A 61 -44.96 -2.24 -3.31
C PRO A 61 -43.66 -2.47 -4.09
N VAL A 62 -42.91 -1.40 -4.34
CA VAL A 62 -41.59 -1.46 -4.96
C VAL A 62 -40.56 -1.55 -3.84
N GLU A 63 -40.15 -2.77 -3.53
CA GLU A 63 -39.09 -3.07 -2.57
C GLU A 63 -37.73 -2.68 -3.20
N LEU A 64 -37.06 -1.65 -2.66
CA LEU A 64 -35.70 -1.32 -3.06
C LEU A 64 -34.71 -2.19 -2.29
N GLU A 65 -34.32 -3.33 -2.87
CA GLU A 65 -33.19 -4.11 -2.38
C GLU A 65 -31.86 -3.42 -2.77
N PRO A 66 -31.04 -3.00 -1.80
CA PRO A 66 -29.73 -2.42 -2.11
C PRO A 66 -28.75 -3.51 -2.56
N HIS A 67 -28.63 -3.73 -3.87
CA HIS A 67 -27.62 -4.65 -4.41
C HIS A 67 -26.19 -4.11 -4.24
N TYR A 68 -25.22 -5.02 -4.13
CA TYR A 68 -23.79 -4.69 -4.14
C TYR A 68 -23.39 -4.12 -5.51
N GLY A 69 -23.21 -2.80 -5.57
CA GLY A 69 -22.76 -2.11 -6.78
C GLY A 69 -21.37 -2.55 -7.25
N TRP A 70 -21.11 -2.37 -8.54
CA TRP A 70 -19.85 -2.74 -9.20
C TRP A 70 -18.59 -2.11 -8.56
N CYS A 71 -18.75 -0.94 -7.95
CA CYS A 71 -17.67 -0.24 -7.23
C CYS A 71 -17.11 -1.03 -6.04
N PHE A 72 -17.93 -1.84 -5.36
CA PHE A 72 -17.48 -2.69 -4.25
C PHE A 72 -16.49 -3.76 -4.74
N TRP A 73 -16.83 -4.44 -5.83
CA TRP A 73 -16.00 -5.46 -6.43
C TRP A 73 -14.68 -4.89 -6.96
N LEU A 74 -14.72 -3.72 -7.61
CA LEU A 74 -13.52 -3.04 -8.06
C LEU A 74 -12.56 -2.71 -6.90
N ASN A 75 -13.11 -2.26 -5.78
CA ASN A 75 -12.28 -1.91 -4.62
C ASN A 75 -11.64 -3.14 -3.97
N MET A 76 -12.38 -4.26 -3.91
CA MET A 76 -11.85 -5.54 -3.44
C MET A 76 -10.69 -6.02 -4.32
N VAL A 77 -10.84 -5.93 -5.64
CA VAL A 77 -9.78 -6.31 -6.60
C VAL A 77 -8.57 -5.38 -6.48
N ALA A 78 -8.77 -4.08 -6.36
CA ALA A 78 -7.68 -3.11 -6.18
C ALA A 78 -6.90 -3.35 -4.87
N GLY A 79 -7.61 -3.63 -3.76
CA GLY A 79 -7.01 -4.01 -2.48
C GLY A 79 -6.17 -5.30 -2.60
N LEU A 80 -6.65 -6.31 -3.33
CA LEU A 80 -5.92 -7.55 -3.54
C LEU A 80 -4.65 -7.34 -4.39
N ILE A 81 -4.76 -6.58 -5.49
CA ILE A 81 -3.64 -6.28 -6.38
C ILE A 81 -2.53 -5.55 -5.62
N SER A 82 -2.87 -4.59 -4.76
CA SER A 82 -1.87 -3.84 -3.98
C SER A 82 -1.14 -4.71 -2.96
N VAL A 83 -1.82 -5.64 -2.28
CA VAL A 83 -1.17 -6.61 -1.38
C VAL A 83 -0.24 -7.54 -2.17
N LEU A 84 -0.70 -8.07 -3.31
CA LEU A 84 0.11 -8.93 -4.18
C LEU A 84 1.35 -8.22 -4.73
N LEU A 85 1.19 -6.96 -5.14
CA LEU A 85 2.30 -6.15 -5.62
C LEU A 85 3.34 -5.92 -4.50
N GLY A 86 2.89 -5.53 -3.30
CA GLY A 86 3.77 -5.35 -2.15
C GLY A 86 4.53 -6.64 -1.78
N PHE A 87 3.86 -7.79 -1.86
CA PHE A 87 4.49 -9.09 -1.63
C PHE A 87 5.50 -9.47 -2.71
N ALA A 88 5.18 -9.22 -3.99
CA ALA A 88 6.11 -9.46 -5.10
C ALA A 88 7.40 -8.63 -4.95
N ILE A 89 7.28 -7.37 -4.54
CA ILE A 89 8.43 -6.50 -4.30
C ILE A 89 9.25 -6.99 -3.10
N PHE A 90 8.59 -7.46 -2.04
CA PHE A 90 9.27 -8.07 -0.89
C PHE A 90 10.08 -9.32 -1.28
N ILE A 91 9.54 -10.18 -2.15
CA ILE A 91 10.29 -11.33 -2.68
C ILE A 91 11.48 -10.87 -3.53
N LEU A 92 11.29 -9.89 -4.40
CA LEU A 92 12.37 -9.38 -5.24
C LEU A 92 13.51 -8.77 -4.39
N ASP A 93 13.19 -8.09 -3.28
CA ASP A 93 14.17 -7.59 -2.31
C ASP A 93 15.00 -8.72 -1.68
N MET A 94 14.39 -9.89 -1.45
CA MET A 94 15.10 -11.06 -0.93
C MET A 94 15.97 -11.77 -1.96
N VAL A 95 15.56 -11.79 -3.24
CA VAL A 95 16.21 -12.61 -4.26
C VAL A 95 17.31 -11.84 -5.00
N ILE A 96 17.07 -10.57 -5.39
CA ILE A 96 18.04 -9.77 -6.16
C ILE A 96 17.94 -8.27 -5.82
N PRO A 97 18.51 -7.83 -4.68
CA PRO A 97 18.50 -6.42 -4.30
C PRO A 97 19.27 -5.53 -5.30
N ASP A 98 20.32 -6.05 -5.94
CA ASP A 98 21.19 -5.29 -6.84
C ASP A 98 20.51 -4.92 -8.17
N THR A 99 19.70 -5.82 -8.72
CA THR A 99 18.94 -5.55 -9.95
C THR A 99 17.75 -4.62 -9.67
N LEU A 100 17.13 -4.73 -8.50
CA LEU A 100 16.11 -3.77 -8.06
C LEU A 100 16.69 -2.36 -7.86
N ALA A 101 17.85 -2.26 -7.21
CA ALA A 101 18.58 -1.01 -7.02
C ALA A 101 18.90 -0.33 -8.38
N THR A 102 19.36 -1.13 -9.35
CA THR A 102 19.65 -0.65 -10.72
C THR A 102 18.38 -0.21 -11.46
N PHE A 103 17.26 -0.95 -11.32
CA PHE A 103 15.99 -0.61 -11.98
C PHE A 103 15.35 0.67 -11.44
N PHE A 104 15.47 0.91 -10.13
CA PHE A 104 15.01 2.14 -9.49
C PHE A 104 16.02 3.29 -9.56
N GLY A 105 17.23 3.05 -10.07
CA GLY A 105 18.30 4.05 -10.16
C GLY A 105 18.85 4.50 -8.80
N VAL A 106 18.60 3.72 -7.75
CA VAL A 106 19.08 3.96 -6.40
C VAL A 106 20.28 3.05 -6.16
N ASP A 107 21.49 3.58 -6.35
CA ASP A 107 22.73 2.88 -6.00
C ASP A 107 22.88 2.81 -4.47
N VAL A 108 22.34 1.75 -3.85
CA VAL A 108 22.56 1.47 -2.42
C VAL A 108 24.06 1.32 -2.11
N LEU A 109 24.87 0.91 -3.10
CA LEU A 109 26.32 0.79 -2.98
C LEU A 109 27.03 2.13 -2.75
N LYS A 110 26.50 3.25 -3.27
CA LYS A 110 27.09 4.58 -3.03
C LYS A 110 27.00 4.98 -1.56
N ASP A 111 25.88 4.69 -0.89
CA ASP A 111 25.72 4.97 0.54
C ASP A 111 26.74 4.20 1.39
N TYR A 112 27.06 2.95 1.00
CA TYR A 112 28.12 2.19 1.67
C TYR A 112 29.52 2.74 1.36
N GLU A 113 29.81 3.03 0.09
CA GLU A 113 31.10 3.57 -0.35
C GLU A 113 31.38 4.97 0.22
N GLU A 114 30.36 5.76 0.56
CA GLU A 114 30.49 7.06 1.23
C GLU A 114 30.68 6.92 2.76
N PHE A 115 30.19 5.84 3.37
CA PHE A 115 30.36 5.58 4.80
C PHE A 115 31.76 5.04 5.17
N TYR A 116 32.38 4.23 4.30
CA TYR A 116 33.74 3.70 4.52
C TYR A 116 34.86 4.76 4.63
N PRO A 117 34.95 5.81 3.78
CA PRO A 117 35.99 6.83 3.90
C PRO A 117 35.82 7.67 5.17
N VAL A 118 34.59 7.89 5.65
CA VAL A 118 34.33 8.63 6.89
C VAL A 118 34.81 7.83 8.10
N ILE A 119 34.48 6.53 8.19
CA ILE A 119 34.97 5.65 9.28
C ILE A 119 36.49 5.52 9.23
N HIS A 120 37.07 5.36 8.04
CA HIS A 120 38.51 5.25 7.88
C HIS A 120 39.23 6.54 8.28
N CYS A 121 38.68 7.71 7.91
CA CYS A 121 39.19 9.02 8.32
C CYS A 121 39.09 9.22 9.85
N VAL A 122 37.95 8.88 10.46
CA VAL A 122 37.76 8.98 11.92
C VAL A 122 38.70 8.04 12.68
N THR A 123 38.86 6.80 12.21
CA THR A 123 39.76 5.82 12.84
C THR A 123 41.22 6.26 12.72
N HIS A 124 41.62 6.80 11.55
CA HIS A 124 42.97 7.33 11.34
C HIS A 124 43.24 8.58 12.19
N PHE A 125 42.24 9.46 12.37
CA PHE A 125 42.35 10.63 13.23
C PHE A 125 42.52 10.25 14.71
N ILE A 126 41.75 9.26 15.21
CA ILE A 126 41.87 8.76 16.58
C ILE A 126 43.24 8.13 16.84
N THR A 127 43.80 7.41 15.86
CA THR A 127 45.10 6.71 16.00
C THR A 127 46.30 7.67 15.96
N HIS A 128 46.15 8.87 15.38
CA HIS A 128 47.20 9.89 15.32
C HIS A 128 47.09 10.98 16.39
N CYS A 129 45.94 11.10 17.07
CA CYS A 129 45.71 12.08 18.14
C CYS A 129 45.85 11.52 19.57
N PHE A 130 46.05 10.21 19.75
CA PHE A 130 46.28 9.56 21.04
C PHE A 130 47.59 8.77 21.01
#